data_AF-A0AA97IJJ9-F1
#
_entry.id   AF-A0AA97IJJ9-F1
#
_cell.length_a   1.000
_cell.length_b   1.000
_cell.length_c   1.000
_cell.angle_alpha   90.00
_cell.angle_beta   90.00
_cell.angle_gamma   90.00
#
_symmetry.space_group_name_H-M   'P 1'
#
loop_
_entity.id
_entity.type
_entity.pdbx_description
1 polymer ?
#
loop_
_entity_poly.entity_id
_entity_poly.type
_entity_poly.pdbx_seq_one_letter_code
_entity_poly.pdbx_strand_id
1 'polypeptide(L)'
;MSGQHFTLTISQSTSDAGDFAIHMKEEGKSEQLLVHLRFMDLPMLDEKYLDDIVGVLARKLAKRVIEWRVAPDLNPDTMPDAQDEARAVVDAMLDKMKKRQ
;
A
#
# COMPACT_ATOMS: atom_id res chain seq x y z
N MET A 1 18.61 19.92 -13.86
CA MET A 1 17.41 19.62 -13.08
C MET A 1 17.68 18.36 -12.27
N SER A 2 18.14 18.48 -11.02
CA SER A 2 18.29 17.31 -10.14
C SER A 2 16.91 16.96 -9.59
N GLY A 3 16.30 15.88 -10.10
CA GLY A 3 15.05 15.39 -9.54
C GLY A 3 15.29 14.93 -8.10
N GLN A 4 14.40 15.29 -7.18
CA GLN A 4 14.39 14.64 -5.87
C GLN A 4 14.01 13.17 -6.08
N HIS A 5 14.94 12.26 -5.83
CA HIS A 5 14.71 10.83 -5.94
C HIS A 5 14.28 10.26 -4.59
N PHE A 6 13.27 9.41 -4.62
CA PHE A 6 12.91 8.56 -3.49
C PHE A 6 12.68 7.13 -3.99
N THR A 7 12.92 6.18 -3.11
CA THR A 7 12.71 4.75 -3.36
C THR A 7 11.72 4.24 -2.33
N LEU A 8 10.74 3.46 -2.79
CA LEU A 8 9.92 2.64 -1.91
C LEU A 8 10.43 1.19 -1.97
N THR A 9 10.73 0.64 -0.80
CA THR A 9 11.20 -0.74 -0.65
C THR A 9 10.13 -1.56 0.03
N ILE A 10 9.77 -2.69 -0.56
CA ILE A 10 8.91 -3.69 0.06
C ILE A 10 9.82 -4.76 0.65
N SER A 11 9.68 -5.04 1.94
CA SER A 11 10.44 -6.07 2.65
C SER A 11 9.48 -7.05 3.32
N GLN A 12 9.90 -8.30 3.41
CA GLN A 12 9.23 -9.30 4.24
C GLN A 12 9.91 -9.31 5.61
N SER A 13 9.12 -9.40 6.67
CA SER A 13 9.66 -9.65 8.01
C SER A 13 10.28 -11.04 8.04
N THR A 14 11.54 -11.12 8.46
CA THR A 14 12.22 -12.41 8.61
C THR A 14 11.76 -13.18 9.85
N SER A 15 11.05 -12.53 10.78
CA SER A 15 10.55 -13.15 12.02
C SER A 15 9.19 -13.83 11.86
N ASP A 16 8.35 -13.33 10.95
CA ASP A 16 6.95 -13.75 10.82
C ASP A 16 6.59 -13.90 9.34
N ALA A 17 6.43 -15.15 8.87
CA ALA A 17 5.98 -15.43 7.52
C ALA A 17 4.55 -14.91 7.35
N GLY A 18 4.39 -13.79 6.64
CA GLY A 18 3.10 -13.09 6.46
C GLY A 18 3.12 -11.63 6.90
N ASP A 19 4.23 -11.14 7.45
CA ASP A 19 4.42 -9.73 7.75
C ASP A 19 5.23 -9.05 6.63
N PHE A 20 4.67 -7.99 6.05
CA PHE A 20 5.32 -7.17 5.03
C PHE A 20 5.45 -5.73 5.52
N ALA A 21 6.54 -5.06 5.14
CA ALA A 21 6.78 -3.66 5.44
C ALA A 21 7.07 -2.88 4.17
N ILE A 22 6.60 -1.63 4.13
CA ILE A 22 6.90 -0.68 3.06
C ILE A 22 7.70 0.46 3.67
N HIS A 23 8.91 0.64 3.16
CA HIS A 23 9.86 1.65 3.59
C HIS A 23 10.04 2.72 2.51
N MET A 24 10.37 3.93 2.92
CA MET A 24 10.80 5.00 2.03
C MET A 24 12.24 5.40 2.34
N LYS A 25 13.05 5.48 1.30
CA LYS A 25 14.41 6.03 1.36
C LYS A 25 14.51 7.23 0.45
N GLU A 26 15.03 8.32 0.99
CA GLU A 26 15.41 9.51 0.22
C GLU A 26 16.92 9.72 0.31
N GLU A 27 17.47 10.39 -0.69
CA GLU A 27 18.89 10.75 -0.67
C GLU A 27 19.21 11.65 0.53
N GLY A 28 20.24 11.30 1.29
CA GLY A 28 20.67 12.05 2.47
C GLY A 28 19.78 11.91 3.71
N LYS A 29 18.69 11.13 3.67
CA LYS A 29 17.83 10.87 4.84
C LYS A 29 17.87 9.43 5.29
N SER A 30 17.55 9.20 6.57
CA SER A 30 17.34 7.84 7.09
C SER A 30 16.17 7.17 6.40
N GLU A 31 16.22 5.84 6.30
CA GLU A 31 15.07 5.06 5.84
C GLU A 31 13.92 5.21 6.84
N GLN A 32 12.70 5.38 6.33
CA GLN A 32 11.50 5.55 7.13
C GLN A 32 10.53 4.41 6.84
N LEU A 33 10.07 3.72 7.88
CA LEU A 33 8.94 2.79 7.77
C LEU A 33 7.65 3.59 7.54
N LEU A 34 6.95 3.30 6.45
CA LEU A 34 5.65 3.92 6.16
C LEU A 34 4.49 3.07 6.65
N VAL A 35 4.53 1.76 6.35
CA VAL A 35 3.43 0.84 6.64
C VAL A 35 4.00 -0.51 7.04
N HIS A 36 3.37 -1.10 8.06
CA HIS A 36 3.54 -2.50 8.43
C HIS A 36 2.22 -3.23 8.18
N LEU A 37 2.28 -4.33 7.45
CA LEU A 37 1.15 -5.17 7.06
C LEU A 37 1.33 -6.53 7.71
N ARG A 38 0.35 -6.95 8.49
CA ARG A 38 0.28 -8.28 9.06
C ARG A 38 -0.96 -8.97 8.52
N PHE A 39 -0.76 -10.08 7.83
CA PHE A 39 -1.87 -10.88 7.33
C PHE A 39 -2.21 -11.99 8.32
N MET A 40 -3.50 -12.21 8.54
CA MET A 40 -3.95 -13.39 9.28
C MET A 40 -3.84 -14.61 8.37
N ASP A 41 -3.37 -15.73 8.92
CA ASP A 41 -3.30 -17.00 8.21
C ASP A 41 -4.71 -17.57 8.01
N LEU A 42 -5.32 -17.22 6.88
CA LEU A 42 -6.64 -17.66 6.46
C LEU A 42 -6.50 -18.50 5.19
N PRO A 43 -7.06 -19.72 5.12
CA PRO A 43 -6.90 -20.63 3.97
C PRO A 43 -7.35 -20.07 2.62
N MET A 44 -8.12 -18.99 2.62
CA MET A 44 -8.64 -18.33 1.42
C MET A 44 -7.73 -17.20 0.89
N LEU A 45 -6.68 -16.82 1.62
CA LEU A 45 -5.75 -15.76 1.25
C LEU A 45 -4.48 -16.41 0.72
N ASP A 46 -4.49 -16.79 -0.55
CA ASP A 46 -3.30 -17.37 -1.19
C ASP A 46 -2.18 -16.33 -1.36
N GLU A 47 -0.95 -16.81 -1.57
CA GLU A 47 0.25 -15.97 -1.74
C GLU A 47 0.06 -14.91 -2.83
N LYS A 48 -0.62 -15.28 -3.92
CA LYS A 48 -0.95 -14.37 -5.03
C LYS A 48 -1.81 -13.20 -4.55
N TYR A 49 -2.85 -13.47 -3.76
CA TYR A 49 -3.72 -12.44 -3.21
C TYR A 49 -2.95 -11.49 -2.27
N LEU A 50 -2.04 -12.03 -1.44
CA LEU A 50 -1.19 -11.24 -0.56
C LEU A 50 -0.26 -10.31 -1.37
N ASP A 51 0.41 -10.84 -2.39
CA ASP A 51 1.25 -10.07 -3.31
C ASP A 51 0.47 -8.96 -4.02
N ASP A 52 -0.75 -9.26 -4.48
CA ASP A 52 -1.62 -8.30 -5.14
C ASP A 52 -1.99 -7.14 -4.19
N ILE A 53 -2.33 -7.43 -2.93
CA ILE A 53 -2.61 -6.40 -1.91
C ILE A 53 -1.38 -5.54 -1.64
N VAL A 54 -0.23 -6.16 -1.38
CA VAL A 54 1.01 -5.45 -1.07
C VAL A 54 1.42 -4.55 -2.24
N GLY A 55 1.31 -5.05 -3.48
CA GLY A 55 1.59 -4.29 -4.69
C GLY A 55 0.63 -3.11 -4.91
N VAL A 56 -0.67 -3.27 -4.65
CA VAL A 56 -1.64 -2.18 -4.73
C VAL A 56 -1.34 -1.10 -3.68
N LEU A 57 -1.04 -1.48 -2.44
CA LEU A 57 -0.70 -0.56 -1.38
C LEU A 57 0.57 0.24 -1.69
N ALA A 58 1.64 -0.42 -2.14
CA ALA A 58 2.88 0.24 -2.52
C ALA A 58 2.66 1.27 -3.64
N ARG A 59 1.86 0.93 -4.66
CA ARG A 59 1.51 1.86 -5.74
C ARG A 59 0.71 3.07 -5.24
N LYS A 60 -0.28 2.86 -4.36
CA LYS A 60 -1.09 3.97 -3.79
C LYS A 60 -0.22 4.88 -2.92
N LEU A 61 0.67 4.32 -2.10
CA LEU A 61 1.63 5.10 -1.30
C LEU A 61 2.57 5.91 -2.19
N ALA A 62 3.12 5.31 -3.25
CA ALA A 62 3.97 6.02 -4.21
C ALA A 62 3.26 7.24 -4.80
N LYS A 63 2.02 7.04 -5.28
CA LYS A 63 1.19 8.10 -5.84
C LYS A 63 0.95 9.22 -4.82
N ARG A 64 0.60 8.86 -3.58
CA ARG A 64 0.35 9.82 -2.50
C ARG A 64 1.60 10.64 -2.15
N VAL A 65 2.76 9.99 -2.08
CA VAL A 65 4.05 10.66 -1.81
C VAL A 65 4.40 11.63 -2.94
N ILE A 66 4.15 11.26 -4.21
CA ILE A 66 4.36 12.15 -5.36
C ILE A 66 3.42 13.35 -5.28
N GLU A 67 2.13 13.13 -5.03
CA GLU A 67 1.13 14.19 -4.92
C GLU A 67 1.48 15.19 -3.82
N TRP A 68 1.86 14.72 -2.63
CA TRP A 68 2.33 15.58 -1.52
C TRP A 68 3.56 16.41 -1.88
N ARG A 69 4.48 15.87 -2.70
CA ARG A 69 5.68 16.60 -3.13
C ARG A 69 5.43 17.60 -4.24
N VAL A 70 4.48 17.31 -5.13
CA VAL A 70 4.16 18.15 -6.29
C VAL A 70 3.15 19.25 -5.94
N ALA A 71 2.28 19.01 -4.96
CA ALA A 71 1.28 19.96 -4.50
C ALA A 71 1.03 19.79 -2.99
N PRO A 72 1.94 20.30 -2.13
CA PRO A 72 1.82 20.19 -0.68
C PRO A 72 0.58 20.92 -0.10
N ASP A 73 -0.04 21.82 -0.87
CA ASP A 73 -1.22 22.60 -0.47
C ASP A 73 -2.56 21.96 -0.87
N LEU A 74 -2.55 20.73 -1.40
CA LEU A 74 -3.81 20.00 -1.66
C LEU A 74 -4.45 19.58 -0.34
N ASN A 75 -5.51 20.29 0.03
CA ASN A 75 -6.36 19.98 1.18
C ASN A 75 -6.81 18.50 1.09
N PRO A 76 -6.49 17.63 2.07
CA PRO A 76 -6.85 16.22 2.07
C PRO A 76 -8.34 15.97 1.82
N ASP A 77 -9.20 16.93 2.20
CA ASP A 77 -10.66 16.89 2.04
C ASP A 77 -11.14 17.03 0.58
N THR A 78 -10.24 17.35 -0.36
CA THR A 78 -10.58 17.58 -1.78
C THR A 78 -10.20 16.44 -2.72
N MET A 79 -9.55 15.39 -2.20
CA MET A 79 -9.25 14.21 -2.99
C MET A 79 -10.44 13.23 -2.97
N PRO A 80 -10.72 12.52 -4.08
CA PRO A 80 -11.68 11.42 -4.07
C PRO A 80 -11.31 10.47 -2.93
N ASP A 81 -12.28 10.18 -2.06
CA ASP A 81 -12.03 9.47 -0.81
C ASP A 81 -11.34 8.14 -1.10
N ALA A 82 -10.07 8.02 -0.72
CA ALA A 82 -9.33 6.76 -0.89
C ALA A 82 -10.02 5.59 -0.15
N GLN A 83 -10.88 5.91 0.82
CA GLN A 83 -11.82 5.00 1.46
C GLN A 83 -12.84 4.40 0.49
N ASP A 84 -13.38 5.16 -0.45
CA ASP A 84 -14.38 4.68 -1.40
C ASP A 84 -13.78 3.70 -2.40
N GLU A 85 -12.56 3.98 -2.89
CA GLU A 85 -11.82 3.03 -3.73
C GLU A 85 -11.46 1.75 -2.96
N ALA A 86 -11.05 1.87 -1.69
CA ALA A 86 -10.74 0.71 -0.86
C ALA A 86 -12.00 -0.12 -0.55
N ARG A 87 -13.13 0.53 -0.26
CA ARG A 87 -14.43 -0.13 -0.09
C ARG A 87 -14.86 -0.88 -1.33
N ALA A 88 -14.72 -0.27 -2.51
CA ALA A 88 -15.08 -0.93 -3.77
C ALA A 88 -14.28 -2.22 -4.00
N VAL A 89 -12.99 -2.25 -3.61
CA VAL A 89 -12.17 -3.47 -3.70
C VAL A 89 -12.64 -4.54 -2.70
N VAL A 90 -12.94 -4.16 -1.46
CA VAL A 90 -13.45 -5.07 -0.43
C VAL A 90 -14.84 -5.62 -0.82
N ASP A 91 -15.74 -4.77 -1.27
CA ASP A 91 -17.09 -5.15 -1.70
C ASP A 91 -17.06 -6.10 -2.90
N ALA A 92 -16.20 -5.83 -3.89
CA ALA A 92 -15.99 -6.74 -5.01
C ALA A 92 -15.45 -8.12 -4.58
N MET A 93 -14.67 -8.18 -3.51
CA MET A 93 -14.15 -9.43 -2.95
C MET A 93 -15.25 -10.20 -2.18
N LEU A 94 -16.05 -9.49 -1.38
CA LEU A 94 -17.22 -10.05 -0.68
C LEU A 94 -18.28 -10.60 -1.65
N ASP A 95 -18.52 -9.91 -2.77
CA ASP A 95 -19.47 -10.36 -3.79
C ASP A 95 -19.00 -11.62 -4.54
N LYS A 96 -17.69 -11.76 -4.74
CA LYS A 96 -17.12 -13.02 -5.28
C LYS A 96 -17.30 -14.19 -4.32
N MET A 97 -17.28 -13.94 -3.00
CA MET A 97 -17.52 -14.98 -1.99
C MET A 97 -18.99 -15.42 -1.96
N LYS A 98 -19.93 -14.48 -2.08
CA LYS A 98 -21.38 -14.77 -2.13
C LYS A 98 -21.81 -15.56 -3.36
N LYS A 99 -21.14 -15.37 -4.51
CA LYS A 99 -21.46 -16.08 -5.77
C LYS A 99 -20.85 -17.49 -5.87
N ARG A 100 -19.98 -17.87 -4.94
CA ARG A 100 -19.33 -19.20 -4.90
C ARG A 100 -19.99 -20.17 -3.91
N GLN A 101 -21.06 -19.75 -3.22
CA GLN A 101 -22.00 -20.60 -2.48
C GLN A 101 -23.23 -20.87 -3.35
#